data_AF-A0A940LCW9-F1
#
_entry.id   AF-A0A940LCW9-F1
#
_cell.length_a   1.000
_cell.length_b   1.000
_cell.length_c   1.000
_cell.angle_alpha   90.00
_cell.angle_beta   90.00
_cell.angle_gamma   90.00
#
_symmetry.space_group_name_H-M   'P 1'
#
loop_
_entity.id
_entity.type
_entity.pdbx_description
1 polymer ?
#
loop_
_entity_poly.entity_id
_entity_poly.type
_entity_poly.pdbx_seq_one_letter_code
_entity_poly.pdbx_strand_id
1 'polypeptide(L)' 'ITNVTEISGDIIWDGKTNDVPFIVWRVQADKNFIPMMKYQLIAGTNFTGTSSDYDKYILNETAVKAMGLKP' A
#
# COMPACT_ATOMS: atom_id res chain seq x y z
N ILE A 1 -7.17 -3.79 -17.37
CA ILE A 1 -5.69 -3.85 -17.38
C ILE A 1 -5.24 -3.13 -16.12
N THR A 2 -4.79 -3.86 -15.10
CA THR A 2 -4.27 -3.26 -13.87
C THR A 2 -2.79 -2.99 -14.10
N ASN A 3 -2.45 -1.77 -14.53
CA ASN A 3 -1.07 -1.37 -14.77
C ASN A 3 -0.32 -1.31 -13.44
N VAL A 4 0.71 -2.13 -13.27
CA VAL A 4 1.77 -1.88 -12.28
C VAL A 4 2.49 -0.63 -12.75
N THR A 5 2.13 0.52 -12.20
CA THR A 5 2.43 1.79 -12.86
C THR A 5 3.72 2.41 -12.36
N GLU A 6 4.16 2.09 -11.13
CA GLU A 6 5.29 2.79 -10.53
C GLU A 6 6.06 1.91 -9.53
N ILE A 7 7.37 1.84 -9.71
CA ILE A 7 8.31 1.24 -8.76
C ILE A 7 8.96 2.42 -8.03
N SER A 8 8.72 2.53 -6.73
CA SER A 8 9.32 3.58 -5.89
C SER A 8 10.27 2.93 -4.90
N GLY A 9 11.56 3.26 -5.01
CA GLY A 9 12.61 2.88 -4.05
C GLY A 9 12.85 3.92 -2.94
N ASP A 10 12.41 5.16 -3.19
CA ASP A 10 12.54 6.29 -2.27
C ASP A 10 11.24 6.46 -1.47
N ILE A 11 11.02 5.52 -0.55
CA ILE A 11 9.90 5.59 0.39
C ILE A 11 10.49 5.87 1.76
N ILE A 12 9.96 6.92 2.39
CA ILE A 12 10.33 7.39 3.71
C ILE A 12 9.11 7.22 4.61
N TRP A 13 9.28 6.54 5.73
CA TRP A 13 8.26 6.37 6.77
C TRP A 13 8.90 6.54 8.15
N ASP A 14 8.06 6.80 9.15
CA ASP A 14 8.50 6.92 10.53
C ASP A 14 9.01 5.56 11.05
N GLY A 15 10.31 5.49 11.36
CA GLY A 15 10.97 4.24 11.77
C GLY A 15 11.86 3.56 10.72
N LYS A 16 12.06 4.17 9.54
CA LYS A 16 13.07 3.68 8.57
C LYS A 16 14.48 3.86 9.15
N THR A 17 15.10 2.78 9.61
CA THR A 17 16.41 2.82 10.29
C THR A 17 17.61 2.75 9.35
N ASN A 18 17.43 2.32 8.11
CA ASN A 18 18.53 2.10 7.17
C ASN A 18 18.22 2.78 5.83
N ASP A 19 19.25 3.40 5.24
CA ASP A 19 19.26 3.99 3.90
C ASP A 19 19.19 2.92 2.78
N VAL A 20 18.59 1.77 3.07
CA VAL A 20 18.36 0.74 2.05
C VAL A 20 17.19 1.17 1.16
N PRO A 21 17.35 1.08 -0.17
CA PRO A 21 16.27 1.33 -1.09
C PRO A 21 15.18 0.28 -0.85
N PHE A 22 14.01 0.74 -0.41
CA PHE A 22 12.87 -0.13 -0.18
C PHE A 22 12.00 -0.14 -1.43
N ILE A 23 12.14 -1.18 -2.23
CA ILE A 23 11.41 -1.31 -3.49
C ILE A 23 10.02 -1.87 -3.20
N VAL A 24 8.99 -1.07 -3.47
CA VAL A 24 7.61 -1.56 -3.51
C VAL A 24 7.05 -1.50 -4.92
N TRP A 25 6.16 -2.45 -5.18
CA TRP A 25 5.36 -2.46 -6.39
C TRP A 25 4.04 -1.76 -6.09
N ARG A 26 3.79 -0.62 -6.74
CA ARG A 26 2.50 0.06 -6.64
C ARG A 26 1.54 -0.52 -7.67
N VAL A 27 0.39 -0.98 -7.18
CA VAL A 27 -0.72 -1.44 -8.00
C VAL A 27 -1.83 -0.41 -7.88
N GLN A 28 -2.23 0.18 -9.00
CA GLN A 28 -3.43 1.02 -9.03
C GLN A 28 -4.64 0.10 -8.89
N ALA A 29 -5.34 0.23 -7.77
CA ALA A 29 -6.51 -0.53 -7.43
C ALA A 29 -7.65 0.43 -7.09
N ASP A 30 -8.85 0.11 -7.54
CA ASP A 30 -10.06 0.83 -7.14
C ASP A 30 -10.72 0.19 -5.91
N LYS A 31 -11.76 0.84 -5.38
CA LYS A 31 -12.50 0.36 -4.20
C LYS A 31 -13.02 -1.08 -4.31
N ASN A 32 -13.20 -1.61 -5.52
CA ASN A 32 -13.71 -2.97 -5.71
C ASN A 32 -12.61 -4.04 -5.68
N PHE A 33 -11.33 -3.67 -5.68
CA PHE A 33 -10.22 -4.62 -5.75
C PHE A 33 -10.18 -5.58 -4.55
N ILE A 34 -10.20 -5.04 -3.32
CA ILE A 34 -10.22 -5.82 -2.09
C ILE A 34 -11.45 -6.74 -1.98
N PRO A 35 -12.69 -6.26 -2.18
CA PRO A 35 -13.86 -7.13 -2.09
C PRO A 35 -13.94 -8.16 -3.23
N MET A 36 -13.49 -7.84 -4.45
CA MET A 36 -13.45 -8.81 -5.56
C MET A 36 -12.44 -9.93 -5.30
N MET A 37 -11.26 -9.57 -4.80
CA MET A 37 -10.21 -10.54 -4.48
C MET A 37 -10.47 -11.27 -3.14
N LYS A 38 -11.53 -10.89 -2.42
CA LYS A 38 -11.87 -11.39 -1.08
C LYS A 38 -10.73 -11.23 -0.07
N TYR A 39 -9.94 -10.17 -0.21
CA TYR A 39 -8.91 -9.85 0.78
C TYR A 39 -9.56 -9.34 2.07
N GLN A 40 -8.99 -9.73 3.21
CA GLN A 40 -9.40 -9.22 4.51
C GLN A 40 -8.57 -7.97 4.83
N LEU A 41 -9.26 -6.87 5.14
CA LEU A 41 -8.62 -5.66 5.64
C LEU A 41 -8.42 -5.80 7.17
N ILE A 42 -7.17 -5.86 7.62
CA ILE A 42 -6.83 -6.08 9.03
C ILE A 42 -6.90 -4.77 9.83
N ALA A 43 -6.50 -3.66 9.20
CA ALA A 43 -6.44 -2.35 9.82
C ALA A 43 -6.83 -1.24 8.82
N GLY A 44 -7.43 -0.17 9.34
CA GLY A 44 -7.84 0.99 8.55
C GLY A 44 -9.15 0.79 7.77
N THR A 45 -9.26 1.46 6.64
CA THR A 45 -10.46 1.45 5.77
C THR A 45 -10.06 1.27 4.31
N ASN A 46 -10.86 0.52 3.55
CA ASN A 46 -10.72 0.42 2.10
C ASN A 46 -10.97 1.78 1.42
N PHE A 47 -10.56 1.92 0.16
CA PHE A 47 -10.84 3.09 -0.66
C PHE A 47 -12.35 3.34 -0.74
N THR A 48 -12.76 4.59 -0.54
CA THR A 48 -14.17 5.01 -0.65
C THR A 48 -14.57 5.29 -2.11
N GLY A 49 -13.58 5.53 -2.99
CA GLY A 49 -13.76 5.93 -4.37
C GLY A 49 -14.07 7.41 -4.53
N THR A 50 -13.69 8.23 -3.55
CA THR A 50 -13.84 9.69 -3.60
C THR A 50 -12.47 10.35 -3.84
N SER A 51 -12.44 11.61 -4.27
CA SER A 51 -11.18 12.34 -4.50
C SER A 51 -10.28 12.43 -3.26
N SER A 52 -10.84 12.23 -2.06
CA SER A 52 -10.09 12.16 -0.80
C SER A 52 -9.24 10.88 -0.63
N ASP A 53 -9.36 9.90 -1.52
CA ASP A 53 -8.54 8.68 -1.51
C ASP A 53 -7.24 8.81 -2.32
N TYR A 54 -6.98 9.95 -2.96
CA TYR A 54 -5.81 10.14 -3.82
C TYR A 54 -4.47 9.91 -3.08
N ASP A 55 -4.39 10.33 -1.82
CA ASP A 55 -3.19 10.19 -0.98
C ASP A 55 -3.27 8.98 -0.02
N LYS A 56 -4.25 8.08 -0.20
CA LYS A 56 -4.38 6.89 0.64
C LYS A 56 -3.67 5.72 -0.01
N TYR A 57 -2.96 4.96 0.82
CA TYR A 57 -2.27 3.75 0.40
C TYR A 57 -2.66 2.59 1.30
N ILE A 58 -2.81 1.41 0.70
CA ILE A 58 -3.04 0.15 1.41
C ILE A 58 -1.78 -0.69 1.24
N LEU A 59 -1.18 -1.06 2.37
CA LEU A 59 0.00 -1.91 2.41
C LEU A 59 -0.41 -3.36 2.71
N ASN A 60 0.27 -4.30 2.07
CA ASN A 60 0.11 -5.71 2.44
C ASN A 60 0.91 -6.03 3.71
N GLU A 61 0.61 -7.17 4.33
CA GLU A 61 1.30 -7.60 5.55
C GLU A 61 2.82 -7.72 5.37
N THR A 62 3.28 -8.14 4.20
CA THR A 62 4.71 -8.28 3.90
C THR A 62 5.42 -6.92 3.93
N ALA A 63 4.82 -5.88 3.35
CA ALA A 63 5.36 -4.53 3.39
C ALA A 63 5.36 -3.97 4.81
N VAL A 64 4.27 -4.15 5.57
CA VAL A 64 4.18 -3.73 6.98
C VAL A 64 5.28 -4.38 7.82
N LYS A 65 5.49 -5.70 7.68
CA LYS A 65 6.55 -6.43 8.37
C LYS A 65 7.95 -5.98 7.95
N ALA A 66 8.18 -5.78 6.65
CA ALA A 66 9.48 -5.36 6.14
C ALA A 66 9.81 -3.89 6.49
N MET A 67 8.78 -3.05 6.62
CA MET A 67 8.90 -1.67 7.10
C MET A 67 9.02 -1.58 8.63
N GLY A 68 8.78 -2.68 9.36
CA GLY A 68 8.75 -2.69 10.83
C GLY A 68 7.54 -1.95 11.43
N LEU A 69 6.49 -1.73 10.62
CA LEU A 69 5.26 -1.09 11.05
C LEU A 69 4.37 -2.07 11.84
N LYS A 70 3.53 -1.56 12.72
CA LYS A 70 2.54 -2.35 13.44
C LYS A 70 1.18 -2.22 12.74
N PRO A 71 0.46 -3.33 12.49
CA PRO A 71 -0.90 -3.31 11.98
C PRO A 71 -1.88 -2.72 13.01
#